data_AF-A0A4R5PHD5-F1
#
_entry.id   AF-A0A4R5PHD5-F1
#
_cell.length_a   1.000
_cell.length_b   1.000
_cell.length_c   1.000
_cell.angle_alpha   90.00
_cell.angle_beta   90.00
_cell.angle_gamma   90.00
#
_symmetry.space_group_name_H-M   'P 1'
#
loop_
_entity.id
_entity.type
_entity.pdbx_description
1 polymer ?
#
loop_
_entity_poly.entity_id
_entity_poly.type
_entity_poly.pdbx_seq_one_letter_code
_entity_poly.pdbx_strand_id
1 'polypeptide(L)'
;MTDLLLQVDPEALLSFAQQLEGRADDLEAGLAAERAKVEDAVRRSGSMYTRDGRTAPVFKPLGSALSGVLDRAESNVQAVTATLRHDATMLREFVAQHEAAEQRAVRAWETGEIQVKPRGAA
;
A
#
# COMPACT_ATOMS: atom_id res chain seq x y z
N MET A 1 26.38 -3.00 -28.07
CA MET A 1 25.21 -3.46 -27.30
C MET A 1 25.45 -2.99 -25.89
N THR A 2 25.03 -1.76 -25.59
CA THR A 2 25.33 -1.08 -24.33
C THR A 2 24.62 -1.79 -23.19
N ASP A 3 25.39 -2.29 -22.23
CA ASP A 3 24.92 -2.67 -20.91
C ASP A 3 24.00 -1.57 -20.40
N LEU A 4 22.72 -1.88 -20.30
CA LEU A 4 21.75 -1.09 -19.57
C LEU A 4 22.10 -1.31 -18.09
N LEU A 5 23.16 -0.64 -17.61
CA LEU A 5 23.44 -0.52 -16.18
C LEU A 5 22.16 0.02 -15.56
N LEU A 6 21.45 -0.86 -14.84
CA LEU A 6 20.27 -0.53 -14.09
C LEU A 6 20.71 0.49 -13.03
N GLN A 7 20.59 1.78 -13.32
CA GLN A 7 20.76 2.82 -12.33
C GLN A 7 19.56 2.74 -11.39
N VAL A 8 19.82 2.25 -10.19
CA VAL A 8 18.85 2.30 -9.09
C VAL A 8 18.85 3.73 -8.57
N ASP A 9 17.66 4.31 -8.43
CA ASP A 9 17.46 5.59 -7.74
C ASP A 9 16.83 5.30 -6.37
N PRO A 10 17.63 5.26 -5.29
CA PRO A 10 17.14 4.93 -3.95
C PRO A 10 16.10 5.92 -3.44
N GLU A 11 16.27 7.21 -3.73
CA GLU A 11 15.38 8.25 -3.24
C GLU A 11 14.01 8.16 -3.91
N ALA A 12 13.97 7.90 -5.22
CA ALA A 12 12.72 7.66 -5.94
C ALA A 12 11.98 6.41 -5.41
N LEU A 13 12.70 5.32 -5.10
CA LEU A 13 12.10 4.11 -4.55
C LEU A 13 11.54 4.32 -3.15
N LEU A 14 12.24 5.06 -2.29
CA LEU A 14 11.77 5.40 -0.94
C LEU A 14 10.56 6.34 -0.99
N SER A 15 10.56 7.33 -1.90
CA SER A 15 9.41 8.20 -2.12
C SER A 15 8.21 7.40 -2.60
N PHE A 16 8.41 6.46 -3.54
CA PHE A 16 7.34 5.60 -4.02
C PHE A 16 6.79 4.69 -2.91
N ALA A 17 7.64 4.11 -2.07
CA ALA A 17 7.23 3.34 -0.91
C ALA A 17 6.35 4.16 0.05
N GLN A 18 6.72 5.42 0.32
CA GLN A 18 5.91 6.34 1.12
C GLN A 18 4.55 6.64 0.46
N GLN A 19 4.51 6.79 -0.87
CA GLN A 19 3.26 6.99 -1.60
C GLN A 19 2.34 5.77 -1.49
N LEU A 20 2.88 4.55 -1.55
CA LEU A 20 2.08 3.32 -1.40
C LEU A 20 1.41 3.25 -0.02
N GLU A 21 2.15 3.58 1.05
CA GLU A 21 1.58 3.66 2.41
C GLU A 21 0.51 4.76 2.50
N GLY A 22 0.77 5.95 1.97
CA GLY A 22 -0.22 7.03 1.95
C GLY A 22 -1.50 6.64 1.21
N ARG A 23 -1.39 5.92 0.08
CA ARG A 23 -2.55 5.38 -0.65
C ARG A 23 -3.30 4.31 0.14
N ALA A 24 -2.60 3.49 0.90
CA ALA A 24 -3.23 2.51 1.77
C ALA A 24 -4.07 3.21 2.86
N ASP A 25 -3.52 4.24 3.49
CA ASP A 25 -4.22 5.01 4.53
C ASP A 25 -5.43 5.77 3.96
N ASP A 26 -5.28 6.40 2.79
CA ASP A 26 -6.37 7.08 2.08
C ASP A 26 -7.55 6.12 1.77
N LEU A 27 -7.24 4.88 1.35
CA LEU A 27 -8.25 3.88 1.02
C LEU A 27 -9.03 3.41 2.26
N GLU A 28 -8.33 3.16 3.37
CA GLU A 28 -8.96 2.77 4.64
C GLU A 28 -9.85 3.88 5.20
N ALA A 29 -9.35 5.12 5.21
CA ALA A 29 -10.12 6.28 5.67
C ALA A 29 -11.33 6.57 4.76
N GLY A 30 -11.13 6.50 3.44
CA GLY A 30 -12.18 6.70 2.45
C GLY A 30 -13.30 5.67 2.57
N LEU A 31 -12.96 4.38 2.73
CA LEU A 31 -13.96 3.33 2.91
C LEU A 31 -14.79 3.54 4.18
N ALA A 32 -14.15 3.86 5.31
CA ALA A 32 -14.85 4.09 6.57
C ALA A 32 -15.85 5.26 6.44
N ALA A 33 -15.46 6.34 5.75
CA ALA A 33 -16.32 7.48 5.49
C ALA A 33 -17.52 7.13 4.58
N GLU A 34 -17.30 6.38 3.50
CA GLU A 34 -18.37 5.95 2.59
C GLU A 34 -19.32 4.94 3.26
N ARG A 35 -18.80 4.00 4.04
CA ARG A 35 -19.60 3.06 4.83
C ARG A 35 -20.59 3.80 5.74
N ALA A 36 -20.09 4.78 6.49
CA ALA A 36 -20.92 5.58 7.39
C ALA A 36 -22.04 6.33 6.64
N LYS A 37 -21.73 6.92 5.47
CA LYS A 37 -22.73 7.62 4.65
C LYS A 37 -23.83 6.68 4.14
N VAL A 38 -23.45 5.48 3.67
CA VAL A 38 -24.37 4.51 3.09
C VAL A 38 -25.28 3.90 4.17
N GLU A 39 -24.70 3.48 5.31
CA GLU A 39 -25.48 2.96 6.44
C GLU A 39 -26.46 4.00 6.98
N ASP A 40 -26.02 5.26 7.10
CA ASP A 40 -26.87 6.36 7.54
C ASP A 40 -28.02 6.64 6.56
N ALA A 41 -27.75 6.59 5.25
CA ALA A 41 -28.78 6.73 4.23
C ALA A 41 -29.84 5.62 4.32
N VAL A 42 -29.43 4.36 4.48
CA VAL A 42 -30.37 3.23 4.63
C VAL A 42 -31.15 3.32 5.93
N ARG A 43 -30.50 3.70 7.03
CA ARG A 43 -31.16 3.93 8.33
C ARG A 43 -32.25 4.97 8.21
N ARG A 44 -31.95 6.14 7.62
CA ARG A 44 -32.92 7.23 7.40
C ARG A 44 -34.08 6.80 6.52
N SER A 45 -33.79 6.11 5.42
CA SER A 45 -34.82 5.60 4.51
C SER A 45 -35.75 4.61 5.23
N GLY A 46 -35.16 3.69 6.00
CA GLY A 46 -35.91 2.68 6.72
C GLY A 46 -36.72 3.20 7.91
N SER A 47 -36.37 4.37 8.47
CA SER A 47 -37.09 5.01 9.58
C SER A 47 -38.06 6.12 9.13
N MET A 48 -38.17 6.40 7.83
CA MET A 48 -38.87 7.58 7.31
C MET A 48 -40.34 7.67 7.73
N TYR A 49 -41.00 6.53 7.93
CA TYR A 49 -42.44 6.45 8.25
C TYR A 49 -42.72 5.81 9.62
N THR A 50 -41.69 5.70 10.46
CA THR A 50 -41.80 5.07 11.79
C THR A 50 -41.88 6.13 12.87
N ARG A 51 -42.92 6.07 13.70
CA ARG A 51 -43.18 7.08 14.74
C ARG A 51 -42.12 7.13 15.84
N ASP A 52 -41.45 6.01 16.07
CA ASP A 52 -40.39 5.83 17.08
C ASP A 52 -38.97 6.03 16.50
N GLY A 53 -38.86 6.39 15.22
CA GLY A 53 -37.57 6.62 14.54
C GLY A 53 -36.73 5.35 14.32
N ARG A 54 -37.26 4.16 14.61
CA ARG A 54 -36.55 2.88 14.39
C ARG A 54 -36.80 2.39 12.97
N THR A 55 -35.80 1.78 12.34
CA THR A 55 -35.97 1.16 11.03
C THR A 55 -37.13 0.16 11.02
N ALA A 56 -38.08 0.32 10.09
CA ALA A 56 -39.25 -0.55 10.02
C ALA A 56 -38.85 -2.01 9.77
N PRO A 57 -39.57 -3.01 10.33
CA PRO A 57 -39.21 -4.42 10.20
C PRO A 57 -39.03 -4.89 8.75
N VAL A 58 -39.80 -4.35 7.82
CA VAL A 58 -39.74 -4.67 6.38
C VAL A 58 -38.41 -4.27 5.73
N PHE A 59 -37.67 -3.31 6.30
CA PHE A 59 -36.36 -2.87 5.82
C PHE A 59 -35.19 -3.61 6.47
N LYS A 60 -35.42 -4.43 7.51
CA LYS A 60 -34.34 -5.19 8.15
C LYS A 60 -33.57 -6.12 7.20
N PRO A 61 -34.22 -6.86 6.28
CA PRO A 61 -33.51 -7.70 5.33
C PRO A 61 -32.56 -6.90 4.43
N LEU A 62 -32.99 -5.70 3.99
CA LEU A 62 -32.17 -4.80 3.20
C LEU A 62 -30.94 -4.32 3.98
N GLY A 63 -31.12 -3.89 5.23
CA GLY A 63 -30.00 -3.48 6.09
C GLY A 63 -29.00 -4.61 6.33
N SER A 64 -29.49 -5.84 6.55
CA SER A 64 -28.63 -7.01 6.71
C SER A 64 -27.85 -7.36 5.44
N ALA A 65 -28.49 -7.31 4.27
CA ALA A 65 -27.82 -7.56 3.00
C ALA A 65 -26.76 -6.49 2.71
N LEU A 66 -27.08 -5.23 2.98
CA LEU A 66 -26.14 -4.13 2.83
C LEU A 66 -24.91 -4.31 3.74
N SER A 67 -25.13 -4.65 5.03
CA SER A 67 -24.01 -4.91 5.95
C SER A 67 -23.06 -5.96 5.39
N GLY A 68 -23.60 -7.09 4.89
CA GLY A 68 -22.77 -8.14 4.31
C GLY A 68 -21.96 -7.69 3.09
N VAL A 69 -22.52 -6.82 2.24
CA VAL A 69 -21.79 -6.22 1.11
C VAL A 69 -20.70 -5.28 1.59
N LEU A 70 -20.98 -4.45 2.59
CA LEU A 70 -20.01 -3.50 3.17
C LEU A 70 -18.85 -4.24 3.86
N ASP A 71 -19.14 -5.32 4.58
CA ASP A 71 -18.13 -6.17 5.22
C ASP A 71 -17.22 -6.83 4.17
N ARG A 72 -17.79 -7.22 3.02
CA ARG A 72 -17.01 -7.73 1.88
C ARG A 72 -16.12 -6.65 1.25
N ALA A 73 -16.64 -5.43 1.11
CA ALA A 73 -15.86 -4.30 0.61
C ALA A 73 -14.68 -3.99 1.54
N GLU A 74 -14.90 -4.04 2.85
CA GLU A 74 -13.86 -3.87 3.87
C GLU A 74 -12.78 -4.94 3.79
N SER A 75 -13.18 -6.21 3.69
CA SER A 75 -12.24 -7.31 3.50
C SER A 75 -11.38 -7.13 2.24
N ASN A 76 -11.96 -6.64 1.13
CA ASN A 76 -11.23 -6.40 -0.10
C ASN A 76 -10.24 -5.22 0.04
N VAL A 77 -10.66 -4.12 0.68
CA VAL A 77 -9.78 -2.97 0.92
C VAL A 77 -8.61 -3.37 1.82
N GLN A 78 -8.87 -4.10 2.91
CA GLN A 78 -7.82 -4.62 3.79
C GLN A 78 -6.80 -5.49 3.06
N ALA A 79 -7.24 -6.35 2.14
CA ALA A 79 -6.32 -7.16 1.34
C ALA A 79 -5.44 -6.30 0.41
N VAL A 80 -6.01 -5.28 -0.21
CA VAL A 80 -5.27 -4.35 -1.07
C VAL A 80 -4.29 -3.52 -0.24
N THR A 81 -4.72 -2.94 0.88
CA THR A 81 -3.85 -2.09 1.71
C THR A 81 -2.72 -2.88 2.37
N ALA A 82 -2.97 -4.14 2.76
CA ALA A 82 -1.93 -5.06 3.21
C ALA A 82 -0.86 -5.29 2.12
N THR A 83 -1.29 -5.44 0.86
CA THR A 83 -0.38 -5.60 -0.28
C THR A 83 0.46 -4.35 -0.50
N LEU A 84 -0.17 -3.17 -0.51
CA LEU A 84 0.54 -1.88 -0.68
C LEU A 84 1.59 -1.64 0.40
N ARG A 85 1.28 -1.95 1.66
CA ARG A 85 2.21 -1.83 2.79
C ARG A 85 3.34 -2.86 2.71
N HIS A 86 3.04 -4.08 2.26
CA HIS A 86 4.04 -5.10 2.02
C HIS A 86 5.02 -4.67 0.92
N ASP A 87 4.52 -4.17 -0.21
CA ASP A 87 5.35 -3.68 -1.31
C ASP A 87 6.22 -2.50 -0.88
N ALA A 88 5.68 -1.55 -0.10
CA ALA A 88 6.45 -0.46 0.48
C ALA A 88 7.60 -0.96 1.38
N THR A 89 7.35 -2.01 2.17
CA THR A 89 8.37 -2.65 3.01
C THR A 89 9.46 -3.29 2.16
N MET A 90 9.10 -4.06 1.13
CA MET A 90 10.06 -4.69 0.23
C MET A 90 10.92 -3.67 -0.50
N LEU A 91 10.36 -2.54 -0.92
CA LEU A 91 11.12 -1.45 -1.56
C LEU A 91 12.16 -0.85 -0.61
N ARG A 92 11.81 -0.62 0.65
CA ARG A 92 12.75 -0.13 1.68
C ARG A 92 13.86 -1.14 1.95
N GLU A 93 13.51 -2.42 2.06
CA GLU A 93 14.47 -3.50 2.25
C GLU A 93 15.45 -3.60 1.06
N PHE A 94 14.93 -3.49 -0.17
CA PHE A 94 15.75 -3.48 -1.37
C PHE A 94 16.75 -2.31 -1.38
N VAL A 95 16.30 -1.09 -1.06
CA VAL A 95 17.17 0.09 -0.97
C VAL A 95 18.26 -0.12 0.09
N ALA A 96 17.90 -0.60 1.28
CA ALA A 96 18.88 -0.85 2.35
C ALA A 96 19.93 -1.90 1.94
N GLN A 97 19.52 -2.96 1.24
CA GLN A 97 20.43 -3.97 0.72
C GLN A 97 21.35 -3.42 -0.37
N HIS A 98 20.82 -2.53 -1.22
CA HIS A 98 21.58 -1.87 -2.27
C HIS A 98 22.66 -0.95 -1.68
N GLU A 99 22.31 -0.06 -0.75
CA GLU A 99 23.27 0.82 -0.06
C GLU A 99 24.36 0.03 0.67
N ALA A 100 23.98 -1.08 1.33
CA ALA A 100 24.96 -1.95 1.99
C ALA A 100 25.90 -2.67 0.99
N ALA A 101 25.44 -2.97 -0.22
CA ALA A 101 26.28 -3.50 -1.28
C ALA A 101 27.24 -2.44 -1.82
N GLU A 102 26.76 -1.21 -2.05
CA GLU A 102 27.60 -0.09 -2.50
C GLU A 102 28.68 0.25 -1.48
N GLN A 103 28.35 0.34 -0.19
CA GLN A 103 29.33 0.59 0.87
C GLN A 103 30.41 -0.49 0.94
N ARG A 104 30.04 -1.76 0.74
CA ARG A 104 31.02 -2.87 0.69
C ARG A 104 31.94 -2.76 -0.52
N ALA A 105 31.40 -2.40 -1.68
CA ALA A 105 32.19 -2.19 -2.90
C ALA A 105 33.18 -1.02 -2.74
N VAL A 106 32.75 0.10 -2.14
CA VAL A 106 33.62 1.25 -1.84
C VAL A 106 34.74 0.84 -0.89
N ARG A 107 34.43 0.15 0.21
CA ARG A 107 35.46 -0.31 1.17
C ARG A 107 36.46 -1.28 0.54
N ALA A 108 36.01 -2.20 -0.31
CA ALA A 108 36.88 -3.15 -1.01
C ALA A 108 37.83 -2.44 -2.00
N TRP A 109 37.37 -1.33 -2.60
CA TRP A 109 38.20 -0.49 -3.45
C TRP A 109 39.22 0.32 -2.64
N GLU A 110 38.79 0.95 -1.54
CA GLU A 110 39.65 1.75 -0.65
C GLU A 110 40.75 0.92 0.04
N THR A 111 40.46 -0.34 0.37
CA THR A 111 41.42 -1.28 0.98
C THR A 111 42.42 -1.88 -0.02
N GLY A 112 42.29 -1.55 -1.31
CA GLY A 112 43.19 -2.03 -2.36
C GLY A 112 43.05 -3.51 -2.71
N GLU A 113 42.03 -4.20 -2.20
CA GLU A 113 41.77 -5.62 -2.50
C GLU A 113 41.32 -5.83 -3.95
N ILE A 114 40.78 -4.79 -4.61
CA ILE A 114 40.48 -4.81 -6.05
C ILE A 114 41.67 -4.25 -6.83
N GLN A 115 42.72 -5.06 -6.98
CA GLN A 115 43.77 -4.80 -7.96
C GLN A 115 43.19 -5.06 -9.35
N VAL A 116 42.70 -4.01 -10.02
CA VAL A 116 42.36 -4.09 -11.44
C VAL A 116 43.66 -4.39 -12.18
N LYS A 117 43.87 -5.65 -12.55
CA LYS A 117 44.92 -6.03 -13.50
C LYS A 117 44.64 -5.24 -14.78
N PRO A 118 45.54 -4.36 -15.25
CA PRO A 118 45.35 -3.68 -16.51
C PRO A 118 45.29 -4.77 -17.60
N ARG A 119 44.12 -4.91 -18.24
CA ARG A 119 44.01 -5.66 -19.48
C ARG A 119 44.72 -4.83 -20.54
N GLY A 120 45.96 -5.22 -20.85
CA GLY A 120 46.73 -4.62 -21.94
C GLY A 120 48.22 -4.54 -21.65
N ALA A 121 48.88 -5.68 -21.57
CA ALA A 121 50.30 -5.79 -21.87
C ALA A 121 50.44 -6.85 -22.97
N ALA A 122 50.41 -6.39 -24.22
CA ALA A 122 50.98 -7.01 -25.40
C ALA A 122 51.10 -5.93 -26.47
#